data_AF-A0A520CUX6-F1
#
_entry.id   AF-A0A520CUX6-F1
#
_cell.length_a   1.000
_cell.length_b   1.000
_cell.length_c   1.000
_cell.angle_alpha   90.00
_cell.angle_beta   90.00
_cell.angle_gamma   90.00
#
_symmetry.space_group_name_H-M   'P 1'
#
loop_
_entity.id
_entity.type
_entity.pdbx_description
1 polymer ?
#
loop_
_entity_poly.entity_id
_entity_poly.type
_entity_poly.pdbx_seq_one_letter_code
_entity_poly.pdbx_strand_id
1 'polypeptide(L)'
;MLKQRIITALVLLAILLPALFYATPVPFTVVMLVLIGAAAWEWGRLNGYGPRMSVFLGIEMVLLCAFSWWAGLIEQRLSGVWMVASVVWVLGGAALLRGAVPGWPKIPRPVRLVGGLLALWVAWLAAVQARTWGVNFLLSIFLLVWVADVFAYFAGRAFGLKFTRGKLAPSISPGKSWEGVWG
;
A
#
# COMPACT_ATOMS: atom_id res chain seq x y z
N MET A 1 12.03 -0.40 23.48
CA MET A 1 11.43 -0.64 22.15
C MET A 1 9.94 -0.31 22.09
N LEU A 2 9.09 -0.77 23.03
CA LEU A 2 7.65 -0.45 23.01
C LEU A 2 7.36 1.06 23.16
N LYS A 3 8.02 1.75 24.11
CA LYS A 3 7.87 3.20 24.31
C LYS A 3 8.12 4.00 23.03
N GLN A 4 9.21 3.69 22.32
CA GLN A 4 9.55 4.35 21.05
C GLN A 4 8.49 4.13 19.98
N ARG A 5 7.95 2.91 19.84
CA ARG A 5 6.87 2.60 18.90
C ARG A 5 5.60 3.40 19.20
N ILE A 6 5.22 3.51 20.47
CA ILE A 6 4.06 4.30 20.90
C ILE A 6 4.28 5.78 20.58
N ILE A 7 5.44 6.34 20.91
CA ILE A 7 5.77 7.74 20.63
C ILE A 7 5.71 8.02 19.12
N THR A 8 6.32 7.18 18.28
CA THR A 8 6.27 7.36 16.83
C THR A 8 4.85 7.28 16.28
N ALA A 9 4.02 6.36 16.79
CA ALA A 9 2.62 6.25 16.37
C ALA A 9 1.82 7.50 16.73
N LEU A 10 2.00 8.02 17.96
CA LEU A 10 1.35 9.24 18.41
C LEU A 10 1.78 10.46 17.60
N VAL A 11 3.07 10.60 17.29
CA VAL A 11 3.59 11.70 16.46
C VAL A 11 3.01 11.61 15.04
N LEU A 12 2.99 10.43 14.43
CA LEU A 12 2.40 10.24 13.10
C LEU A 12 0.91 10.54 13.08
N LEU A 13 0.16 10.14 14.12
CA LEU A 13 -1.26 10.50 14.25
C LEU A 13 -1.46 12.01 14.46
N ALA A 14 -0.61 12.66 15.25
CA ALA A 14 -0.67 14.10 15.47
C ALA A 14 -0.41 14.91 14.19
N ILE A 15 0.31 14.35 13.21
CA ILE A 15 0.51 14.96 11.89
C ILE A 15 -0.64 14.58 10.94
N LEU A 16 -1.00 13.30 10.90
CA LEU A 16 -1.95 12.76 9.93
C LEU A 16 -3.38 13.24 10.20
N LEU A 17 -3.85 13.27 11.45
CA LEU A 17 -5.24 13.61 11.77
C LEU A 17 -5.57 15.07 11.41
N PRO A 18 -4.77 16.09 11.78
CA PRO A 18 -5.03 17.45 11.33
C PRO A 18 -4.99 17.58 9.81
N ALA A 19 -4.03 16.93 9.15
CA ALA A 19 -3.92 16.95 7.69
C ALA A 19 -5.13 16.30 7.01
N LEU A 20 -5.64 15.21 7.59
CA LEU A 20 -6.81 14.48 7.12
C LEU A 20 -8.10 15.29 7.29
N PHE A 21 -8.32 15.92 8.45
CA PHE A 21 -9.56 16.65 8.75
C PHE A 21 -9.54 18.13 8.36
N TYR A 22 -8.45 18.64 7.79
CA TYR A 22 -8.39 20.01 7.29
C TYR A 22 -9.44 20.29 6.21
N ALA A 23 -9.91 21.54 6.11
CA ALA A 23 -11.00 21.90 5.21
C ALA A 23 -10.70 21.58 3.73
N THR A 24 -9.44 21.67 3.31
CA THR A 24 -8.99 21.34 1.95
C THR A 24 -8.19 20.02 1.95
N PRO A 25 -8.13 19.29 0.82
CA PRO A 25 -7.32 18.06 0.70
C PRO A 25 -5.81 18.32 0.61
N VAL A 26 -5.39 19.59 0.51
CA VAL A 26 -4.00 19.99 0.28
C VAL A 26 -3.05 19.46 1.36
N PRO A 27 -3.32 19.62 2.68
CA PRO A 27 -2.38 19.13 3.70
C PRO A 27 -2.23 17.62 3.68
N PHE A 28 -3.33 16.87 3.51
CA PHE A 28 -3.28 15.41 3.36
C PHE A 28 -2.46 14.99 2.13
N THR A 29 -2.64 15.69 1.01
CA THR A 29 -1.91 15.42 -0.24
C THR A 29 -0.41 15.58 -0.06
N VAL A 30 0.02 16.65 0.62
CA VAL A 30 1.44 16.91 0.93
C VAL A 30 2.02 15.85 1.87
N VAL A 31 1.29 15.46 2.93
CA VAL A 31 1.72 14.37 3.82
C VAL A 31 1.88 13.07 3.04
N MET A 32 0.92 12.73 2.18
CA MET A 32 0.98 11.53 1.35
C MET A 32 2.12 11.56 0.33
N LEU A 33 2.50 12.73 -0.22
CA LEU A 33 3.67 12.86 -1.09
C LEU A 33 4.96 12.48 -0.36
N VAL A 34 5.14 12.94 0.88
CA VAL A 34 6.32 12.59 1.67
C VAL A 34 6.36 11.09 1.97
N LEU A 35 5.22 10.52 2.37
CA LEU A 35 5.11 9.09 2.69
C LEU A 35 5.37 8.20 1.47
N ILE A 36 4.83 8.54 0.29
CA ILE A 36 5.03 7.73 -0.91
C ILE A 36 6.46 7.85 -1.48
N GLY A 37 7.09 9.02 -1.34
CA GLY A 37 8.51 9.20 -1.67
C GLY A 37 9.41 8.33 -0.79
N ALA A 38 9.12 8.27 0.52
CA ALA A 38 9.82 7.37 1.44
C ALA A 38 9.59 5.89 1.07
N ALA A 39 8.36 5.52 0.71
CA ALA A 39 8.03 4.16 0.27
C ALA A 39 8.78 3.77 -1.02
N ALA A 40 8.94 4.68 -1.98
CA ALA A 40 9.72 4.43 -3.20
C ALA A 40 11.23 4.31 -2.93
N TRP A 41 11.76 5.09 -1.97
CA TRP A 41 13.13 4.92 -1.48
C TRP A 41 13.36 3.54 -0.85
N GLU A 42 12.44 3.10 0.01
CA GLU A 42 12.49 1.74 0.59
C GLU A 42 12.37 0.67 -0.49
N TRP A 43 11.48 0.86 -1.48
CA TRP A 43 11.32 -0.06 -2.61
C TRP A 43 12.62 -0.26 -3.40
N GLY A 44 13.35 0.83 -3.66
CA GLY A 44 14.67 0.76 -4.29
C GLY A 44 15.65 -0.09 -3.48
N ARG A 45 15.68 0.09 -2.16
CA ARG A 45 16.55 -0.71 -1.27
C ARG A 45 16.16 -2.18 -1.24
N LEU A 46 14.86 -2.49 -1.21
CA LEU A 46 14.35 -3.86 -1.25
C LEU A 46 14.70 -4.59 -2.56
N ASN A 47 14.92 -3.86 -3.65
CA ASN A 47 15.37 -4.40 -4.92
C ASN A 47 16.90 -4.46 -5.07
N GLY A 48 17.65 -4.12 -4.01
CA GLY A 48 19.12 -4.20 -3.98
C GLY A 48 19.84 -3.03 -4.64
N TYR A 49 19.16 -1.89 -4.86
CA TYR A 49 19.81 -0.68 -5.35
C TYR A 49 20.57 0.05 -4.24
N GLY A 50 21.67 0.71 -4.62
CA GLY A 50 22.49 1.50 -3.70
C GLY A 50 21.78 2.78 -3.23
N PRO A 51 22.29 3.44 -2.16
CA PRO A 51 21.63 4.59 -1.52
C PRO A 51 21.28 5.73 -2.48
N ARG A 52 22.17 6.06 -3.43
CA ARG A 52 21.95 7.13 -4.41
C ARG A 52 20.75 6.86 -5.31
N MET A 53 20.66 5.63 -5.83
CA MET A 53 19.55 5.23 -6.70
C MET A 53 18.24 5.16 -5.91
N SER A 54 18.24 4.65 -4.69
CA SER A 54 17.03 4.68 -3.84
C SER A 54 16.53 6.09 -3.58
N VAL A 55 17.44 7.05 -3.32
CA VAL A 55 17.04 8.47 -3.14
C VAL A 55 16.48 9.04 -4.44
N PHE A 56 17.11 8.73 -5.57
CA PHE A 56 16.60 9.12 -6.88
C PHE A 56 15.17 8.61 -7.11
N LEU A 57 14.89 7.33 -6.83
CA LEU A 57 13.54 6.75 -6.94
C LEU A 57 12.51 7.43 -6.02
N GLY A 58 12.92 7.81 -4.82
CA GLY A 58 12.08 8.58 -3.91
C GLY A 58 11.72 9.96 -4.46
N ILE A 59 12.71 10.68 -4.99
CA ILE A 59 12.52 12.01 -5.61
C ILE A 59 11.67 11.89 -6.88
N GLU A 60 11.98 10.93 -7.75
CA GLU A 60 11.22 10.63 -8.96
C GLU A 60 9.74 10.37 -8.64
N MET A 61 9.46 9.56 -7.62
CA MET A 61 8.08 9.28 -7.20
C MET A 61 7.35 10.54 -6.74
N VAL A 62 8.01 11.40 -5.95
CA VAL A 62 7.43 12.67 -5.50
C VAL A 62 7.16 13.58 -6.69
N LEU A 63 8.09 13.71 -7.64
CA LEU A 63 7.92 14.53 -8.84
C LEU A 63 6.79 13.99 -9.73
N LEU A 64 6.70 12.68 -9.92
CA LEU A 64 5.63 12.04 -10.68
C LEU A 64 4.25 12.31 -10.05
N CYS A 65 4.13 12.15 -8.73
CA CYS A 65 2.89 12.42 -8.01
C CYS A 65 2.54 13.92 -8.02
N ALA A 66 3.51 14.80 -7.82
CA ALA A 66 3.32 16.25 -7.87
C ALA A 66 2.92 16.72 -9.28
N PHE A 67 3.52 16.16 -10.33
CA PHE A 67 3.10 16.42 -11.71
C PHE A 67 1.68 15.92 -11.97
N SER A 68 1.34 14.72 -11.49
CA SER A 68 -0.02 14.17 -11.60
C SER A 68 -1.06 15.07 -10.91
N TRP A 69 -0.70 15.61 -9.75
CA TRP A 69 -1.52 16.58 -9.03
C TRP A 69 -1.70 17.87 -9.83
N TRP A 70 -0.60 18.45 -10.30
CA TRP A 70 -0.62 19.70 -11.06
C TRP A 70 -1.41 19.57 -12.37
N ALA A 71 -1.32 18.41 -13.03
CA ALA A 71 -2.09 18.08 -14.24
C ALA A 71 -3.58 17.78 -13.97
N GLY A 72 -4.03 17.86 -12.71
CA GLY A 72 -5.43 17.70 -12.32
C GLY A 72 -5.93 16.25 -12.40
N LEU A 73 -5.05 15.25 -12.31
CA LEU A 73 -5.46 13.84 -12.40
C LEU A 73 -6.31 13.42 -11.20
N ILE A 74 -6.15 14.07 -10.04
CA ILE A 74 -6.87 13.70 -8.81
C ILE A 74 -8.35 14.12 -8.86
N GLU A 75 -8.70 15.12 -9.67
CA GLU A 75 -10.06 15.59 -9.92
C GLU A 75 -10.73 14.83 -11.08
N GLN A 76 -9.96 14.17 -11.93
CA GLN A 76 -10.47 13.44 -13.10
C GLN A 76 -11.02 12.06 -12.74
N ARG A 77 -12.01 11.61 -13.53
CA ARG A 77 -12.54 10.25 -13.43
C ARG A 77 -11.62 9.25 -14.13
N LEU A 78 -10.70 8.67 -13.39
CA LEU A 78 -9.69 7.71 -13.90
C LEU A 78 -10.21 6.26 -13.97
N SER A 79 -11.42 6.03 -14.49
CA SER A 79 -12.07 4.70 -14.47
C SER A 79 -11.22 3.60 -15.14
N GLY A 80 -10.56 3.91 -16.25
CA GLY A 80 -9.67 2.98 -16.94
C GLY A 80 -8.47 2.58 -16.09
N VAL A 81 -7.86 3.54 -15.38
CA VAL A 81 -6.74 3.28 -14.46
C VAL A 81 -7.19 2.38 -13.32
N TRP A 82 -8.36 2.65 -12.73
CA TRP A 82 -8.90 1.82 -11.65
C TRP A 82 -9.20 0.40 -12.10
N MET A 83 -9.78 0.22 -13.29
CA MET A 83 -10.06 -1.11 -13.84
C MET A 83 -8.77 -1.90 -14.08
N VAL A 84 -7.79 -1.30 -14.74
CA VAL A 84 -6.49 -1.95 -15.00
C VAL A 84 -5.77 -2.24 -13.69
N ALA A 85 -5.73 -1.29 -12.75
CA ALA A 85 -5.11 -1.47 -11.45
C ALA A 85 -5.76 -2.62 -10.67
N SER A 86 -7.10 -2.68 -10.61
CA SER A 86 -7.80 -3.77 -9.92
C SER A 86 -7.54 -5.13 -10.57
N VAL A 87 -7.57 -5.22 -11.91
CA VAL A 87 -7.28 -6.47 -12.63
C VAL A 87 -5.85 -6.93 -12.38
N VAL A 88 -4.87 -6.02 -12.51
CA VAL A 88 -3.46 -6.32 -12.25
C VAL A 88 -3.23 -6.69 -10.80
N TRP A 89 -3.89 -6.01 -9.85
CA TRP A 89 -3.76 -6.30 -8.42
C TRP A 89 -4.31 -7.69 -8.07
N VAL A 90 -5.51 -8.02 -8.53
CA VAL A 90 -6.16 -9.30 -8.23
C VAL A 90 -5.46 -10.46 -8.95
N LEU A 91 -5.29 -10.37 -10.27
CA LEU A 91 -4.69 -11.47 -11.04
C LEU A 91 -3.19 -11.60 -10.79
N GLY A 92 -2.48 -10.48 -10.72
CA GLY A 92 -1.05 -10.44 -10.43
C GLY A 92 -0.76 -10.90 -8.99
N GLY A 93 -1.52 -10.42 -8.01
CA GLY A 93 -1.43 -10.87 -6.62
C GLY A 93 -1.71 -12.36 -6.49
N ALA A 94 -2.77 -12.87 -7.12
CA ALA A 94 -3.09 -14.31 -7.12
C ALA A 94 -1.99 -15.15 -7.79
N ALA A 95 -1.41 -14.68 -8.91
CA ALA A 95 -0.31 -15.36 -9.58
C ALA A 95 0.96 -15.41 -8.71
N LEU A 96 1.29 -14.30 -8.04
CA LEU A 96 2.44 -14.23 -7.11
C LEU A 96 2.24 -15.14 -5.88
N LEU A 97 1.02 -15.19 -5.33
CA LEU A 97 0.69 -16.09 -4.23
C LEU A 97 0.74 -17.57 -4.65
N ARG A 98 0.23 -17.91 -5.85
CA ARG A 98 0.28 -19.28 -6.41
C ARG A 98 1.69 -19.75 -6.76
N GLY A 99 2.52 -18.87 -7.32
CA GLY A 99 3.92 -19.17 -7.65
C GLY A 99 4.82 -19.35 -6.42
N ALA A 100 4.30 -18.99 -5.23
CA ALA A 100 5.02 -18.86 -3.98
C ALA A 100 6.23 -17.90 -4.07
N VAL A 101 6.70 -17.42 -2.92
CA VAL A 101 7.89 -16.55 -2.77
C VAL A 101 9.15 -16.99 -3.55
N PRO A 102 9.42 -18.28 -3.84
CA PRO A 102 10.57 -18.67 -4.66
C PRO A 102 10.58 -18.04 -6.06
N GLY A 103 9.42 -17.57 -6.56
CA GLY A 103 9.32 -16.84 -7.82
C GLY A 103 9.78 -15.38 -7.74
N TRP A 104 9.74 -14.74 -6.57
CA TRP A 104 10.05 -13.31 -6.43
C TRP A 104 11.50 -12.96 -6.84
N PRO A 105 12.53 -13.73 -6.46
CA PRO A 105 13.89 -13.52 -6.96
C PRO A 105 14.04 -13.79 -8.46
N LYS A 106 13.17 -14.61 -9.06
CA LYS A 106 13.20 -14.96 -10.49
C LYS A 106 12.64 -13.86 -11.39
N ILE A 107 11.82 -12.95 -10.84
CA ILE A 107 11.29 -11.83 -11.61
C ILE A 107 12.43 -10.85 -11.90
N PRO A 108 12.61 -10.43 -13.17
CA PRO A 108 13.64 -9.46 -13.53
C PRO A 108 13.57 -8.20 -12.66
N ARG A 109 14.73 -7.71 -12.22
CA ARG A 109 14.82 -6.50 -11.38
C ARG A 109 14.10 -5.28 -11.98
N PRO A 110 14.17 -5.00 -13.30
CA PRO A 110 13.43 -3.89 -13.90
C PRO A 110 11.92 -4.03 -13.75
N VAL A 111 11.39 -5.25 -13.91
CA VAL A 111 9.95 -5.52 -13.79
C VAL A 111 9.47 -5.30 -12.35
N ARG A 112 10.23 -5.77 -11.35
CA ARG A 112 9.91 -5.52 -9.94
C ARG A 112 9.98 -4.04 -9.60
N LEU A 113 10.99 -3.34 -10.11
CA LEU A 113 11.17 -1.92 -9.87
C LEU A 113 9.97 -1.14 -10.44
N VAL A 114 9.72 -1.24 -11.75
CA VAL A 114 8.63 -0.53 -12.44
C VAL A 114 7.28 -0.94 -11.86
N GLY A 115 7.04 -2.23 -11.63
CA GLY A 115 5.78 -2.71 -11.06
C GLY A 115 5.48 -2.13 -9.68
N GLY A 116 6.49 -2.05 -8.80
CA GLY A 116 6.32 -1.44 -7.48
C GLY A 116 6.16 0.08 -7.53
N LEU A 117 6.90 0.78 -8.40
CA LEU A 117 6.70 2.23 -8.58
C LEU A 117 5.29 2.53 -9.10
N LEU A 118 4.80 1.78 -10.09
CA LEU A 118 3.43 1.91 -10.57
C LEU A 118 2.41 1.63 -9.47
N ALA A 119 2.61 0.58 -8.67
CA ALA A 119 1.73 0.28 -7.54
C ALA A 119 1.71 1.42 -6.49
N LEU A 120 2.86 2.00 -6.18
CA LEU A 120 2.99 3.13 -5.26
C LEU A 120 2.31 4.40 -5.82
N TRP A 121 2.52 4.70 -7.10
CA TRP A 121 1.86 5.83 -7.76
C TRP A 121 0.33 5.69 -7.76
N VAL A 122 -0.18 4.51 -8.12
CA VAL A 122 -1.62 4.20 -8.07
C VAL A 122 -2.16 4.29 -6.64
N ALA A 123 -1.41 3.82 -5.64
CA ALA A 123 -1.82 3.91 -4.23
C ALA A 123 -1.91 5.37 -3.75
N TRP A 124 -0.96 6.22 -4.14
CA TRP A 124 -1.01 7.65 -3.83
C TRP A 124 -2.21 8.32 -4.49
N LEU A 125 -2.45 8.06 -5.79
CA LEU A 125 -3.62 8.58 -6.50
C LEU A 125 -4.93 8.14 -5.82
N ALA A 126 -5.04 6.86 -5.44
CA ALA A 126 -6.24 6.33 -4.82
C ALA A 126 -6.51 6.97 -3.46
N ALA A 127 -5.48 7.12 -2.62
CA ALA A 127 -5.61 7.73 -1.30
C ALA A 127 -5.98 9.22 -1.40
N VAL A 128 -5.32 9.97 -2.29
CA VAL A 128 -5.60 11.40 -2.47
C VAL A 128 -6.97 11.60 -3.12
N GLN A 129 -7.33 10.84 -4.15
CA GLN A 129 -8.66 10.94 -4.78
C GLN A 129 -9.78 10.52 -3.82
N ALA A 130 -9.58 9.51 -2.99
CA ALA A 130 -10.55 9.16 -1.95
C ALA A 130 -10.74 10.31 -0.95
N ARG A 131 -9.64 11.00 -0.58
CA ARG A 131 -9.69 12.17 0.28
C ARG A 131 -10.32 13.40 -0.38
N THR A 132 -10.17 13.59 -1.69
CA THR A 132 -10.83 14.69 -2.41
C THR A 132 -12.33 14.45 -2.52
N TRP A 133 -12.77 13.20 -2.68
CA TRP A 133 -14.21 12.85 -2.67
C TRP A 133 -14.86 13.02 -1.30
N GLY A 134 -14.11 12.76 -0.23
CA GLY A 134 -14.54 13.11 1.12
C GLY A 134 -13.82 12.32 2.19
N VAL A 135 -13.67 12.95 3.36
CA VAL A 135 -13.01 12.31 4.52
C VAL A 135 -13.73 11.01 4.91
N ASN A 136 -15.06 10.99 4.87
CA ASN A 136 -15.85 9.81 5.20
C ASN A 136 -15.61 8.65 4.23
N PHE A 137 -15.39 8.94 2.94
CA PHE A 137 -15.09 7.91 1.94
C PHE A 137 -13.68 7.34 2.13
N LEU A 138 -12.68 8.17 2.40
CA LEU A 138 -11.35 7.67 2.75
C LEU A 138 -11.38 6.84 4.04
N LEU A 139 -12.09 7.31 5.07
CA LEU A 139 -12.23 6.60 6.34
C LEU A 139 -12.97 5.28 6.18
N SER A 140 -13.95 5.17 5.28
CA SER A 140 -14.63 3.89 5.02
C SER A 140 -13.70 2.87 4.38
N ILE A 141 -12.80 3.30 3.48
CA ILE A 141 -11.75 2.43 2.92
C ILE A 141 -10.79 1.96 4.02
N PHE A 142 -10.30 2.89 4.86
CA PHE A 142 -9.42 2.52 5.99
C PHE A 142 -10.10 1.57 6.96
N LEU A 143 -11.36 1.86 7.32
CA LEU A 143 -12.14 0.98 8.18
C LEU A 143 -12.29 -0.40 7.57
N LEU A 144 -12.58 -0.51 6.28
CA LEU A 144 -12.71 -1.79 5.58
C LEU A 144 -11.41 -2.60 5.65
N VAL A 145 -10.27 -1.97 5.35
CA VAL A 145 -8.95 -2.64 5.42
C VAL A 145 -8.61 -3.05 6.84
N TRP A 146 -8.83 -2.18 7.84
CA TRP A 146 -8.55 -2.49 9.24
C TRP A 146 -9.44 -3.59 9.79
N VAL A 147 -10.73 -3.57 9.45
CA VAL A 147 -11.68 -4.64 9.78
C VAL A 147 -11.20 -5.94 9.16
N ALA A 148 -10.89 -5.97 7.85
CA ALA A 148 -10.39 -7.17 7.19
C ALA A 148 -9.12 -7.74 7.87
N ASP A 149 -8.15 -6.90 8.24
CA ASP A 149 -6.94 -7.36 8.95
C ASP A 149 -7.24 -7.92 10.35
N VAL A 150 -8.14 -7.27 11.10
CA VAL A 150 -8.55 -7.71 12.44
C VAL A 150 -9.29 -9.04 12.37
N PHE A 151 -10.27 -9.17 11.48
CA PHE A 151 -11.03 -10.40 11.29
C PHE A 151 -10.14 -11.53 10.78
N ALA A 152 -9.23 -11.26 9.84
CA ALA A 152 -8.28 -12.25 9.36
C ALA A 152 -7.36 -12.79 10.46
N TYR A 153 -6.92 -11.92 11.38
CA TYR A 153 -6.14 -12.34 12.54
C TYR A 153 -6.95 -13.20 13.51
N PHE A 154 -8.17 -12.78 13.87
CA PHE A 154 -9.00 -13.53 14.82
C PHE A 154 -9.52 -14.85 14.25
N ALA A 155 -10.01 -14.85 13.01
CA ALA A 155 -10.45 -16.06 12.32
C ALA A 155 -9.28 -17.02 12.07
N GLY A 156 -8.11 -16.50 11.66
CA GLY A 156 -6.89 -17.29 11.54
C GLY A 156 -6.43 -17.91 12.86
N ARG A 157 -6.55 -17.19 13.98
CA ARG A 157 -6.20 -17.72 15.31
C ARG A 157 -7.23 -18.74 15.83
N ALA A 158 -8.52 -18.52 15.59
CA ALA A 158 -9.59 -19.36 16.13
C ALA A 158 -9.85 -20.63 15.29
N PHE A 159 -9.75 -20.50 13.97
CA PHE A 159 -10.13 -21.54 13.00
C PHE A 159 -9.00 -21.96 12.06
N GLY A 160 -7.84 -21.32 12.14
CA GLY A 160 -6.71 -21.64 11.27
C GLY A 160 -6.33 -23.11 11.34
N LEU A 161 -6.22 -23.73 10.16
CA LEU A 161 -5.87 -25.15 9.96
C LEU A 161 -6.88 -26.16 10.53
N LYS A 162 -8.04 -25.72 11.03
CA LYS A 162 -9.12 -26.62 11.48
C LYS A 162 -9.93 -27.16 10.32
N PHE A 163 -10.10 -26.38 9.25
CA PHE A 163 -10.93 -26.74 8.09
C PHE A 163 -10.10 -26.96 6.82
N THR A 164 -8.95 -26.29 6.69
CA THR A 164 -8.02 -26.43 5.58
C THR A 164 -6.69 -27.00 6.04
N ARG A 165 -6.12 -27.94 5.29
CA ARG A 165 -4.80 -28.53 5.63
C ARG A 165 -3.60 -27.67 5.19
N GLY A 166 -3.85 -26.55 4.48
CA GLY A 166 -2.81 -25.74 3.84
C GLY A 166 -2.75 -24.32 4.37
N LYS A 167 -1.54 -23.86 4.72
CA LYS A 167 -1.28 -22.43 4.97
C LYS A 167 -1.31 -21.65 3.66
N LEU A 168 -1.79 -20.41 3.70
CA LEU A 168 -1.95 -19.58 2.49
C LEU A 168 -0.59 -19.26 1.82
N ALA A 169 0.39 -18.87 2.63
CA ALA A 169 1.72 -18.50 2.13
C ALA A 169 2.79 -18.77 3.20
N PRO A 170 3.13 -20.04 3.47
CA PRO A 170 4.03 -20.42 4.56
C PRO A 170 5.44 -19.82 4.45
N SER A 171 5.88 -19.49 3.23
CA SER A 171 7.16 -18.84 2.95
C SER A 171 7.17 -17.30 3.07
N ILE A 172 6.00 -16.64 3.08
CA ILE A 172 5.87 -15.17 3.33
C ILE A 172 5.63 -14.90 4.80
N SER A 173 4.65 -15.60 5.36
CA SER A 173 4.22 -15.42 6.73
C SER A 173 3.64 -16.75 7.23
N PRO A 174 4.30 -17.40 8.20
CA PRO A 174 3.90 -18.72 8.68
C PRO A 174 2.54 -18.72 9.42
N GLY A 175 1.97 -17.55 9.71
CA GLY A 175 0.69 -17.39 10.40
C GLY A 175 -0.54 -17.18 9.51
N LYS A 176 -0.40 -17.05 8.18
CA LYS A 176 -1.56 -16.83 7.28
C LYS A 176 -2.25 -18.15 6.90
N SER A 177 -3.55 -18.27 7.15
CA SER A 177 -4.39 -19.41 6.78
C SER A 177 -5.53 -19.01 5.84
N TRP A 178 -6.13 -19.97 5.14
CA TRP A 178 -7.29 -19.70 4.27
C TRP A 178 -8.54 -19.34 5.07
N GLU A 179 -8.70 -19.91 6.27
CA GLU A 179 -9.81 -19.57 7.16
C GLU A 179 -9.72 -18.11 7.65
N GLY A 180 -8.51 -17.57 7.76
CA GLY A 180 -8.31 -16.14 8.01
C GLY A 180 -8.69 -15.26 6.82
N VAL A 181 -8.70 -15.78 5.58
CA VAL A 181 -9.15 -14.99 4.41
C VAL A 181 -10.68 -14.94 4.33
N TRP A 182 -11.37 -15.94 4.89
CA TRP A 182 -12.83 -16.03 4.87
C TRP A 182 -13.52 -15.24 5.98
N GLY A 183 -12.82 -14.98 7.09
CA GLY A 183 -13.32 -14.19 8.22
C GLY A 183 -13.16 -12.71 7.96
#